data_AF-A0A4S4KQ31-F1
#
_entry.id   AF-A0A4S4KQ31-F1
#
_cell.length_a   1.000
_cell.length_b   1.000
_cell.length_c   1.000
_cell.angle_alpha   90.00
_cell.angle_beta   90.00
_cell.angle_gamma   90.00
#
_symmetry.space_group_name_H-M   'P 1'
#
loop_
_entity.id
_entity.type
_entity.pdbx_description
1 polymer ?
#
loop_
_entity_poly.entity_id
_entity_poly.type
_entity_poly.pdbx_seq_one_letter_code
_entity_poly.pdbx_strand_id
1 'polypeptide(L)'
;MVAQTRTGGQSSPKKLKFHDKLVGKNPVAADALQKKLKALHSELAEMEQEFVDTHSLGSVRKELISTSILLHKDKGVKAYTACCLAELLRLYAPDAPYTQNELQDIFSFFFRQLSANLTGPDCPYYNEYFHLLESLSVVKSVVLVCDLPNADDLMVEIFKSFFAMVRHDLAKKN
;
A
#
# COMPACT_ATOMS: atom_id res chain seq x y z
N MET A 1 28.97 -5.07 -46.12
CA MET A 1 28.08 -5.84 -45.21
C MET A 1 28.62 -5.67 -43.79
N VAL A 2 27.98 -4.85 -42.97
CA VAL A 2 28.27 -4.73 -41.53
C VAL A 2 26.92 -4.56 -40.82
N ALA A 3 26.77 -5.27 -39.71
CA ALA A 3 25.53 -5.70 -39.08
C ALA A 3 24.57 -4.57 -38.69
N GLN A 4 23.30 -4.75 -39.04
CA GLN A 4 22.17 -4.09 -38.41
C GLN A 4 22.10 -4.58 -36.95
N THR A 5 22.39 -3.69 -36.01
CA THR A 5 22.01 -3.88 -34.61
C THR A 5 20.50 -3.86 -34.52
N ARG A 6 19.90 -5.01 -34.18
CA ARG A 6 18.48 -5.15 -33.87
C ARG A 6 18.11 -4.15 -32.78
N THR A 7 17.31 -3.16 -33.14
CA THR A 7 16.54 -2.34 -32.20
C THR A 7 15.67 -3.27 -31.36
N GLY A 8 15.99 -3.40 -30.07
CA GLY A 8 15.11 -4.05 -29.10
C GLY A 8 13.74 -3.37 -29.15
N GLY A 9 12.68 -4.17 -29.29
CA GLY A 9 11.32 -3.65 -29.34
C GLY A 9 11.02 -2.88 -28.05
N GLN A 10 10.73 -1.59 -28.17
CA GLN A 10 10.14 -0.82 -27.08
C GLN A 10 8.75 -1.43 -26.81
N SER A 11 8.67 -2.32 -25.82
CA SER A 11 7.38 -2.77 -25.31
C SER A 11 6.68 -1.55 -24.72
N SER A 12 5.47 -1.25 -25.21
CA SER A 12 4.66 -0.17 -24.67
C SER A 12 4.42 -0.37 -23.16
N PRO A 13 4.44 0.69 -22.33
CA PRO A 13 4.20 0.57 -20.89
C PRO A 13 2.89 -0.19 -20.58
N LYS A 14 2.95 -1.14 -19.64
CA LYS A 14 1.83 -1.95 -19.14
C LYS A 14 0.82 -1.04 -18.45
N LYS A 15 -0.40 -1.02 -18.99
CA LYS A 15 -1.54 -0.30 -18.40
C LYS A 15 -2.29 -1.17 -17.40
N LEU A 16 -2.84 -0.54 -16.37
CA LEU A 16 -3.80 -1.16 -15.45
C LEU A 16 -5.07 -1.57 -16.21
N LYS A 17 -5.47 -2.83 -16.06
CA LYS A 17 -6.68 -3.43 -16.63
C LYS A 17 -7.87 -3.32 -15.68
N PHE A 18 -7.63 -3.29 -14.37
CA PHE A 18 -8.65 -3.01 -13.38
C PHE A 18 -9.34 -1.66 -13.66
N HIS A 19 -10.66 -1.70 -13.80
CA HIS A 19 -11.50 -0.54 -14.15
C HIS A 19 -12.75 -0.41 -13.26
N ASP A 20 -12.84 -1.24 -12.22
CA ASP A 20 -13.94 -1.23 -11.26
C ASP A 20 -13.82 0.00 -10.34
N LYS A 21 -14.92 0.74 -10.17
CA LYS A 21 -14.96 1.82 -9.18
C LYS A 21 -14.94 1.26 -7.76
N LEU A 22 -14.04 1.80 -6.94
CA LEU A 22 -13.93 1.54 -5.50
C LEU A 22 -14.85 2.49 -4.71
N VAL A 23 -15.01 3.73 -5.22
CA VAL A 23 -15.87 4.76 -4.60
C VAL A 23 -16.96 5.20 -5.58
N GLY A 24 -18.19 5.33 -5.10
CA GLY A 24 -19.34 5.73 -5.90
C GLY A 24 -20.45 6.38 -5.09
N LYS A 25 -21.51 6.83 -5.78
CA LYS A 25 -22.68 7.48 -5.13
C LYS A 25 -23.42 6.55 -4.16
N ASN A 26 -23.42 5.25 -4.46
CA ASN A 26 -24.08 4.24 -3.64
C ASN A 26 -23.01 3.43 -2.88
N PRO A 27 -23.22 3.12 -1.59
CA PRO A 27 -22.32 2.26 -0.83
C PRO A 27 -22.16 0.90 -1.51
N VAL A 28 -20.90 0.48 -1.70
CA VAL A 28 -20.58 -0.88 -2.14
C VAL A 28 -20.59 -1.79 -0.92
N ALA A 29 -21.17 -2.99 -1.03
CA ALA A 29 -21.13 -3.97 0.06
C ALA A 29 -19.68 -4.35 0.40
N ALA A 30 -19.37 -4.56 1.68
CA ALA A 30 -18.01 -4.80 2.16
C ALA A 30 -17.32 -5.96 1.42
N ASP A 31 -17.99 -7.10 1.28
CA ASP A 31 -17.46 -8.28 0.57
C ASP A 31 -17.17 -7.99 -0.91
N ALA A 32 -18.01 -7.19 -1.56
CA ALA A 32 -17.83 -6.82 -2.96
C ALA A 32 -16.63 -5.87 -3.11
N LEU A 33 -16.51 -4.87 -2.22
CA LEU A 33 -15.37 -3.96 -2.20
C LEU A 33 -14.07 -4.69 -1.88
N GLN A 34 -14.09 -5.63 -0.94
CA GLN A 34 -12.93 -6.44 -0.60
C GLN A 34 -12.46 -7.28 -1.79
N LYS A 35 -13.37 -7.91 -2.53
CA LYS A 35 -13.02 -8.66 -3.76
C LYS A 35 -12.37 -7.77 -4.81
N LYS A 36 -12.87 -6.54 -4.99
CA LYS A 36 -12.29 -5.56 -5.90
C LYS A 36 -10.88 -5.15 -5.48
N LEU A 37 -10.68 -4.82 -4.21
CA LEU A 37 -9.38 -4.44 -3.67
C LEU A 37 -8.36 -5.58 -3.77
N LYS A 38 -8.78 -6.82 -3.52
CA LYS A 38 -7.93 -7.99 -3.72
C LYS A 38 -7.50 -8.15 -5.18
N ALA A 39 -8.43 -8.03 -6.12
CA ALA A 39 -8.11 -8.09 -7.55
C ALA A 39 -7.14 -6.97 -7.97
N LEU A 40 -7.38 -5.74 -7.48
CA LEU A 40 -6.49 -4.61 -7.71
C LEU A 40 -5.10 -4.86 -7.13
N HIS A 41 -4.99 -5.35 -5.88
CA HIS A 41 -3.71 -5.68 -5.26
C HIS A 41 -2.93 -6.70 -6.07
N SER A 42 -3.57 -7.81 -6.48
CA SER A 42 -2.92 -8.83 -7.30
C SER A 42 -2.37 -8.25 -8.61
N GLU A 43 -3.15 -7.42 -9.30
CA GLU A 43 -2.68 -6.80 -10.53
C GLU A 43 -1.52 -5.83 -10.29
N LEU A 44 -1.61 -4.95 -9.29
CA LEU A 44 -0.54 -4.00 -8.98
C LEU A 44 0.77 -4.69 -8.56
N ALA A 45 0.68 -5.78 -7.79
CA ALA A 45 1.84 -6.56 -7.36
C ALA A 45 2.59 -7.20 -8.54
N GLU A 46 1.89 -7.57 -9.61
CA GLU A 46 2.48 -8.10 -10.85
C GLU A 46 3.01 -7.02 -11.81
N MET A 47 2.89 -5.74 -11.46
CA MET A 47 3.43 -4.65 -12.28
C MET A 47 4.87 -4.36 -11.86
N GLU A 48 5.73 -4.15 -12.86
CA GLU A 48 7.11 -3.73 -12.67
C GLU A 48 7.19 -2.20 -12.83
N GLN A 49 7.88 -1.54 -11.89
CA GLN A 49 8.01 -0.08 -11.82
C GLN A 49 8.58 0.52 -13.12
N GLU A 50 9.54 -0.17 -13.76
CA GLU A 50 10.18 0.31 -15.00
C GLU A 50 9.27 0.26 -16.24
N PHE A 51 8.22 -0.56 -16.20
CA PHE A 51 7.38 -0.86 -17.36
C PHE A 51 5.91 -0.46 -17.18
N VAL A 52 5.54 0.24 -16.11
CA VAL A 52 4.14 0.63 -15.86
C VAL A 52 3.79 1.98 -16.48
N ASP A 53 2.59 2.06 -17.08
CA ASP A 53 1.96 3.35 -17.41
C ASP A 53 1.31 3.93 -16.15
N THR A 54 2.03 4.80 -15.44
CA THR A 54 1.56 5.43 -14.20
C THR A 54 0.33 6.33 -14.41
N HIS A 55 0.03 6.79 -15.63
CA HIS A 55 -1.20 7.53 -15.91
C HIS A 55 -2.45 6.65 -15.75
N SER A 56 -2.32 5.35 -16.05
CA SER A 56 -3.43 4.39 -15.89
C SER A 56 -3.81 4.14 -14.43
N LEU A 57 -2.91 4.44 -13.48
CA LEU A 57 -3.13 4.25 -12.03
C LEU A 57 -3.90 5.42 -11.38
N GLY A 58 -4.13 6.52 -12.12
CA GLY A 58 -4.61 7.78 -11.57
C GLY A 58 -5.97 7.72 -10.88
N SER A 59 -6.89 6.86 -11.34
CA SER A 59 -8.22 6.71 -10.71
C SER A 59 -8.11 6.01 -9.36
N VAL A 60 -7.48 4.83 -9.33
CA VAL A 60 -7.35 4.03 -8.11
C VAL A 60 -6.51 4.74 -7.05
N ARG A 61 -5.46 5.48 -7.47
CA ARG A 61 -4.67 6.33 -6.58
C ARG A 61 -5.54 7.31 -5.79
N LYS A 62 -6.47 8.00 -6.45
CA LYS A 62 -7.36 8.97 -5.80
C LYS A 62 -8.44 8.30 -4.96
N GLU A 63 -8.97 7.18 -5.41
CA GLU A 63 -10.06 6.48 -4.72
C GLU A 63 -9.60 5.79 -3.43
N LEU A 64 -8.39 5.22 -3.40
CA LEU A 64 -7.85 4.48 -2.25
C LEU A 64 -7.60 5.35 -1.02
N ILE A 65 -7.30 6.63 -1.21
CA ILE A 65 -7.10 7.60 -0.11
C ILE A 65 -8.40 8.25 0.36
N SER A 66 -9.54 7.89 -0.23
CA SER A 66 -10.82 8.44 0.21
C SER A 66 -11.11 8.03 1.65
N THR A 67 -11.71 8.94 2.42
CA THR A 67 -12.09 8.69 3.82
C THR A 67 -12.98 7.46 3.98
N SER A 68 -13.86 7.20 3.01
CA SER A 68 -14.73 6.01 2.99
C SER A 68 -13.97 4.69 2.91
N ILE A 69 -12.77 4.69 2.32
CA ILE A 69 -11.90 3.51 2.20
C ILE A 69 -10.97 3.43 3.40
N LEU A 70 -10.22 4.50 3.72
CA LEU A 70 -9.25 4.52 4.84
C LEU A 70 -9.91 4.29 6.21
N LEU A 71 -11.12 4.82 6.42
CA LEU A 71 -11.86 4.66 7.68
C LEU A 71 -12.94 3.57 7.61
N HIS A 72 -12.92 2.71 6.59
CA HIS A 72 -13.94 1.68 6.41
C HIS A 72 -14.04 0.74 7.62
N LYS A 73 -15.25 0.31 8.00
CA LYS A 73 -15.45 -0.52 9.20
C LYS A 73 -14.91 -1.95 9.07
N ASP A 74 -14.90 -2.47 7.84
CA ASP A 74 -14.43 -3.83 7.54
C ASP A 74 -12.90 -3.90 7.56
N LYS A 75 -12.36 -4.90 8.28
CA LYS A 75 -10.90 -5.09 8.43
C LYS A 75 -10.25 -5.56 7.13
N GLY A 76 -10.94 -6.40 6.36
CA GLY A 76 -10.44 -6.90 5.09
C GLY A 76 -10.30 -5.81 4.04
N VAL A 77 -11.27 -4.89 3.98
CA VAL A 77 -11.18 -3.67 3.15
C VAL A 77 -9.94 -2.87 3.53
N LYS A 78 -9.70 -2.63 4.82
CA LYS A 78 -8.50 -1.89 5.26
C LYS A 78 -7.20 -2.62 4.95
N ALA A 79 -7.13 -3.92 5.17
CA ALA A 79 -5.94 -4.73 4.89
C ALA A 79 -5.54 -4.66 3.41
N TYR A 80 -6.48 -4.94 2.48
CA TYR A 80 -6.19 -4.86 1.05
C TYR A 80 -5.93 -3.42 0.57
N THR A 81 -6.61 -2.42 1.14
CA THR A 81 -6.30 -1.01 0.86
C THR A 81 -4.84 -0.70 1.19
N ALA A 82 -4.35 -1.19 2.34
CA ALA A 82 -2.98 -0.94 2.75
C ALA A 82 -1.97 -1.56 1.77
N CYS A 83 -2.21 -2.80 1.34
CA CYS A 83 -1.41 -3.44 0.30
C CYS A 83 -1.44 -2.67 -1.02
N CYS A 84 -2.62 -2.26 -1.50
CA CYS A 84 -2.74 -1.47 -2.75
C CYS A 84 -1.97 -0.15 -2.66
N LEU A 85 -2.05 0.57 -1.55
CA LEU A 85 -1.32 1.83 -1.35
C LEU A 85 0.20 1.59 -1.31
N ALA A 86 0.66 0.52 -0.67
CA ALA A 86 2.08 0.14 -0.67
C ALA A 86 2.59 -0.16 -2.10
N GLU A 87 1.81 -0.90 -2.90
CA GLU A 87 2.14 -1.14 -4.30
C GLU A 87 2.16 0.15 -5.13
N LEU A 88 1.24 1.09 -4.88
CA LEU A 88 1.28 2.39 -5.55
C LEU A 88 2.56 3.16 -5.19
N LEU A 89 2.95 3.20 -3.91
CA LEU A 89 4.21 3.83 -3.53
C LEU A 89 5.41 3.18 -4.23
N ARG A 90 5.43 1.85 -4.36
CA ARG A 90 6.45 1.12 -5.12
C ARG A 90 6.47 1.50 -6.60
N LEU A 91 5.31 1.49 -7.25
CA LEU A 91 5.19 1.70 -8.69
C LEU A 91 5.47 3.15 -9.12
N TYR A 92 5.25 4.12 -8.24
CA TYR A 92 5.52 5.53 -8.50
C TYR A 92 6.92 5.97 -8.06
N ALA A 93 7.67 5.14 -7.32
CA ALA A 93 9.02 5.48 -6.91
C ALA A 93 9.89 5.90 -8.11
N PRO A 94 10.84 6.85 -7.95
CA PRO A 94 11.21 7.53 -6.70
C PRO A 94 10.24 8.64 -6.27
N ASP A 95 9.32 9.07 -7.14
CA ASP A 95 8.47 10.24 -6.93
C ASP A 95 7.07 9.85 -6.44
N ALA A 96 6.86 9.90 -5.12
CA ALA A 96 5.56 9.55 -4.53
C ALA A 96 4.43 10.43 -5.11
N PRO A 97 3.28 9.84 -5.50
CA PRO A 97 2.28 10.54 -6.29
C PRO A 97 1.25 11.30 -5.44
N TYR A 98 1.60 11.56 -4.18
CA TYR A 98 0.76 12.08 -3.12
C TYR A 98 1.40 13.33 -2.52
N THR A 99 0.56 14.26 -2.08
CA THR A 99 0.98 15.43 -1.31
C THR A 99 1.46 15.04 0.09
N GLN A 100 2.18 15.92 0.78
CA GLN A 100 2.64 15.65 2.15
C GLN A 100 1.49 15.32 3.12
N ASN A 101 0.35 16.01 2.99
CA ASN A 101 -0.82 15.72 3.83
C ASN A 101 -1.40 14.33 3.54
N GLU A 102 -1.51 13.96 2.26
CA GLU A 102 -1.96 12.61 1.88
C GLU A 102 -0.98 11.53 2.34
N LEU A 103 0.34 11.78 2.23
CA LEU A 103 1.36 10.86 2.75
C LEU A 103 1.25 10.70 4.27
N GLN A 104 1.03 11.79 5.01
CA GLN A 104 0.79 11.73 6.44
C GLN A 104 -0.42 10.82 6.76
N ASP A 105 -1.55 11.01 6.07
CA ASP A 105 -2.74 10.18 6.26
C ASP A 105 -2.49 8.71 5.91
N ILE A 106 -1.79 8.43 4.79
CA ILE A 106 -1.44 7.07 4.36
C ILE A 106 -0.54 6.38 5.38
N PHE A 107 0.51 7.05 5.85
CA PHE A 107 1.44 6.47 6.81
C PHE A 107 0.79 6.27 8.18
N SER A 108 0.05 7.26 8.68
CA SER A 108 -0.76 7.08 9.90
C SER A 108 -1.75 5.90 9.76
N PHE A 109 -2.35 5.72 8.58
CA PHE A 109 -3.20 4.56 8.31
C PHE A 109 -2.42 3.24 8.34
N PHE A 110 -1.26 3.14 7.70
CA PHE A 110 -0.39 1.97 7.72
C PHE A 110 0.02 1.59 9.14
N PHE A 111 0.53 2.55 9.91
CA PHE A 111 1.00 2.29 11.26
C PHE A 111 -0.13 1.83 12.19
N ARG A 112 -1.34 2.39 12.03
CA ARG A 112 -2.52 1.90 12.73
C ARG A 112 -2.88 0.47 12.32
N GLN A 113 -2.78 0.12 11.03
CA GLN A 113 -3.07 -1.24 10.58
C GLN A 113 -2.07 -2.24 11.16
N LEU A 114 -0.77 -1.92 11.09
CA LEU A 114 0.32 -2.77 11.59
C LEU A 114 0.24 -2.95 13.11
N SER A 115 0.21 -1.85 13.87
CA SER A 115 0.22 -1.91 15.34
C SER A 115 -1.01 -2.58 15.95
N ALA A 116 -2.20 -2.39 15.36
CA ALA A 116 -3.44 -2.91 15.92
C ALA A 116 -3.80 -4.32 15.45
N ASN A 117 -3.30 -4.76 14.29
CA ASN A 117 -3.75 -6.01 13.67
C ASN A 117 -2.65 -7.03 13.40
N LEU A 118 -1.36 -6.66 13.33
CA LEU A 118 -0.27 -7.61 13.12
C LEU A 118 0.20 -8.25 14.45
N THR A 119 -0.71 -8.88 15.19
CA THR A 119 -0.44 -9.35 16.57
C THR A 119 0.09 -10.78 16.67
N GLY A 120 0.38 -11.43 15.54
CA GLY A 120 0.90 -12.80 15.46
C GLY A 120 0.33 -13.58 14.26
N PRO A 121 0.85 -14.78 13.95
CA PRO A 121 0.53 -15.53 12.72
C PRO A 121 -0.95 -15.88 12.54
N ASP A 122 -1.70 -16.02 13.63
CA ASP A 122 -3.12 -16.41 13.60
C ASP A 122 -4.07 -15.21 13.46
N CYS A 123 -3.56 -13.97 13.38
CA CYS A 123 -4.42 -12.81 13.25
C CYS A 123 -5.12 -12.78 11.87
N PRO A 124 -6.39 -12.34 11.80
CA PRO A 124 -7.07 -12.17 10.50
C PRO A 124 -6.28 -11.25 9.58
N TYR A 125 -6.10 -11.65 8.32
CA TYR A 125 -5.32 -10.92 7.31
C TYR A 125 -3.84 -10.74 7.65
N TYR A 126 -3.25 -11.68 8.41
CA TYR A 126 -1.82 -11.69 8.74
C TYR A 126 -0.94 -11.51 7.49
N ASN A 127 -1.23 -12.26 6.41
CA ASN A 127 -0.44 -12.20 5.19
C ASN A 127 -0.46 -10.82 4.54
N GLU A 128 -1.60 -10.13 4.53
CA GLU A 128 -1.72 -8.78 4.00
C GLU A 128 -0.95 -7.76 4.86
N TYR A 129 -1.04 -7.84 6.19
CA TYR A 129 -0.29 -6.94 7.07
C TYR A 129 1.22 -7.23 7.04
N PHE A 130 1.61 -8.49 6.92
CA PHE A 130 3.01 -8.88 6.74
C PHE A 130 3.55 -8.38 5.39
N HIS A 131 2.79 -8.54 4.31
CA HIS A 131 3.13 -7.98 2.99
C HIS A 131 3.34 -6.47 3.06
N LEU A 132 2.46 -5.73 3.74
CA LEU A 132 2.62 -4.30 3.96
C LEU A 132 3.95 -3.98 4.65
N LEU A 133 4.26 -4.68 5.75
CA LEU A 133 5.51 -4.47 6.51
C LEU A 133 6.74 -4.78 5.64
N GLU A 134 6.71 -5.89 4.92
CA GLU A 134 7.79 -6.31 4.02
C GLU A 134 8.00 -5.29 2.89
N SER A 135 6.92 -4.86 2.22
CA SER A 135 6.97 -3.88 1.14
C SER A 135 7.56 -2.55 1.60
N LEU A 136 7.12 -2.02 2.76
CA LEU A 136 7.67 -0.80 3.34
C LEU A 136 9.19 -0.91 3.61
N SER A 137 9.64 -2.09 4.05
CA SER A 137 11.06 -2.37 4.33
C SER A 137 11.90 -2.48 3.05
N VAL A 138 11.43 -3.26 2.07
CA VAL A 138 12.16 -3.55 0.82
C VAL A 138 12.21 -2.33 -0.08
N VAL A 139 11.08 -1.66 -0.28
CA VAL A 139 10.97 -0.44 -1.11
C VAL A 139 11.58 0.77 -0.40
N LYS A 140 11.73 0.69 0.94
CA LYS A 140 12.18 1.79 1.81
C LYS A 140 11.27 3.02 1.71
N SER A 141 10.02 2.86 1.31
CA SER A 141 9.06 3.97 1.20
C SER A 141 8.77 4.62 2.56
N VAL A 142 9.00 3.91 3.67
CA VAL A 142 8.85 4.45 5.03
C VAL A 142 9.71 5.70 5.30
N VAL A 143 10.81 5.89 4.56
CA VAL A 143 11.69 7.07 4.74
C VAL A 143 11.01 8.38 4.36
N LEU A 144 9.94 8.33 3.54
CA LEU A 144 9.12 9.50 3.19
C LEU A 144 8.50 10.16 4.44
N VAL A 145 8.35 9.43 5.54
CA VAL A 145 7.88 9.98 6.82
C VAL A 145 8.82 11.05 7.35
N CYS A 146 10.13 10.93 7.10
CA CYS A 146 11.13 11.87 7.59
C CYS A 146 10.98 13.29 7.01
N ASP A 147 10.33 13.41 5.85
CA ASP A 147 10.11 14.68 5.16
C ASP A 147 8.75 15.33 5.51
N LEU A 148 7.98 14.73 6.43
CA LEU A 148 6.68 15.24 6.85
C LEU A 148 6.82 16.29 7.96
N PRO A 149 5.93 17.30 8.03
CA PRO A 149 6.01 18.37 9.03
C PRO A 149 6.06 17.91 10.50
N ASN A 150 5.44 16.76 10.81
CA ASN A 150 5.37 16.17 12.15
C ASN A 150 6.11 14.81 12.22
N ALA A 151 7.21 14.67 11.48
CA ALA A 151 7.98 13.42 11.38
C ALA A 151 8.36 12.83 12.75
N ASP A 152 8.85 13.66 13.68
CA ASP A 152 9.32 13.22 15.00
C ASP A 152 8.21 12.56 15.82
N ASP A 153 7.04 13.19 15.90
CA ASP A 153 5.89 12.65 16.66
C ASP A 153 5.42 11.32 16.06
N LEU A 154 5.33 11.25 14.72
CA LEU A 154 4.92 10.06 14.02
C LEU A 154 5.93 8.92 14.25
N MET A 155 7.23 9.20 14.13
CA MET A 155 8.30 8.24 14.41
C MET A 155 8.25 7.72 15.84
N VAL A 156 8.09 8.60 16.83
CA VAL A 156 7.99 8.22 18.24
C VAL A 156 6.78 7.30 18.49
N GLU A 157 5.62 7.63 17.94
CA GLU A 157 4.40 6.82 18.08
C GLU A 157 4.59 5.41 17.49
N ILE A 158 5.20 5.33 16.30
CA ILE A 158 5.47 4.08 15.60
C ILE A 158 6.42 3.19 16.40
N PHE A 159 7.58 3.73 16.82
CA PHE A 159 8.56 2.94 17.56
C PHE A 159 7.99 2.45 18.88
N LYS A 160 7.24 3.29 19.61
CA LYS A 160 6.52 2.85 20.82
C LYS A 160 5.58 1.69 20.53
N SER A 161 4.80 1.79 19.45
CA SER A 161 3.82 0.75 19.07
C SER A 161 4.50 -0.57 18.69
N PHE A 162 5.55 -0.53 17.87
CA PHE A 162 6.31 -1.73 17.50
C PHE A 162 7.04 -2.35 18.69
N PHE A 163 7.65 -1.55 19.56
CA PHE A 163 8.29 -2.08 20.77
C PHE A 163 7.29 -2.74 21.73
N ALA A 164 6.08 -2.19 21.87
CA ALA A 164 5.03 -2.81 22.67
C ALA A 164 4.62 -4.17 22.12
N MET A 165 4.50 -4.28 20.80
CA MET A 165 4.15 -5.52 20.10
C MET A 165 5.23 -6.61 20.28
N VAL A 166 6.51 -6.29 20.05
CA VAL A 166 7.61 -7.23 20.23
C VAL A 166 7.75 -7.69 21.70
N ARG A 167 7.55 -6.78 22.66
CA ARG A 167 7.61 -7.12 24.10
C ARG A 167 6.56 -8.17 24.49
N HIS A 168 5.36 -8.09 23.93
CA HIS A 168 4.30 -9.05 24.23
C HIS A 168 4.64 -10.47 23.80
N ASP A 169 5.33 -10.65 22.68
CA ASP A 169 5.76 -11.96 22.20
C ASP A 169 6.93 -12.53 23.01
N LEU A 170 7.84 -11.68 23.50
CA LEU A 170 8.91 -12.10 24.41
C LEU A 170 8.38 -12.58 25.77
N ALA A 171 7.32 -11.95 26.28
CA ALA A 171 6.72 -12.32 27.57
C ALA A 171 5.98 -13.67 27.54
N LYS A 172 5.45 -14.09 26.38
CA LYS A 172 4.75 -15.38 26.21
C LYS A 172 5.66 -16.61 26.21
N LYS A 173 6.98 -16.42 26.16
CA LYS A 173 7.97 -17.51 26.03
C LYS A 173 8.52 -18.03 27.36
N ASN A 174 7.92 -17.63 28.50
CA ASN A 174 8.28 -18.07 29.85
C ASN A 174 7.19 -18.96 30.45
#